data_AF-U6EE65-F1
#
_entry.id   AF-U6EE65-F1
#
_cell.length_a   1.000
_cell.length_b   1.000
_cell.length_c   1.000
_cell.angle_alpha   90.00
_cell.angle_beta   90.00
_cell.angle_gamma   90.00
#
_symmetry.space_group_name_H-M   'P 1'
#
loop_
_entity.id
_entity.type
_entity.pdbx_description
1 polymer ?
#
loop_
_entity_poly.entity_id
_entity_poly.type
_entity_poly.pdbx_seq_one_letter_code
_entity_poly.pdbx_strand_id
1 'polypeptide(L)'
;MRKPYVILIGSASGIGKSTIASELAKELGIKHLIETDFVREIVRSIIGPDYAPALHKSSFDAYVTLKDKHRFDGDTASLISAGFEEHASFVIPAIEKVIKRAVDDFDDVVLEGVHLVPGFLDIEKFKKDASIHFFVLTADEEIHKERFVKRAMKIKRGGKHLEYFKENRIINNYLVKQALEHRIPVVNNVDLNETKKRMLSLIKEICKELTFQHSVDQLELETDIILNKYGGRIMDITYSLPGFGEPLHRKVNVYDPSEAKRFIKQLQENPKRKRDLERLYELSENIHSHRVCAPDEESLEAMTRELRNKGLLYQPE
;
A
#
# COMPACT_ATOMS: atom_id res chain seq x y z
N MET A 1 28.24 -3.80 0.06
CA MET A 1 27.43 -3.49 -1.14
C MET A 1 26.08 -2.97 -0.70
N ARG A 2 25.45 -2.08 -1.50
CA ARG A 2 24.05 -1.66 -1.26
C ARG A 2 23.13 -2.85 -1.48
N LYS A 3 22.10 -2.99 -0.64
CA LYS A 3 21.02 -3.97 -0.87
C LYS A 3 20.21 -3.55 -2.11
N PRO A 4 19.91 -4.45 -3.06
CA PRO A 4 19.02 -4.13 -4.17
C PRO A 4 17.60 -3.86 -3.65
N TYR A 5 16.88 -2.98 -4.34
CA TYR A 5 15.45 -2.78 -4.13
C TYR A 5 14.66 -3.89 -4.82
N VAL A 6 13.77 -4.53 -4.08
CA VAL A 6 12.72 -5.38 -4.65
C VAL A 6 11.39 -4.76 -4.27
N ILE A 7 10.75 -4.12 -5.25
CA ILE A 7 9.48 -3.43 -5.06
C ILE A 7 8.37 -4.29 -5.66
N LEU A 8 7.42 -4.70 -4.82
CA LEU A 8 6.29 -5.54 -5.20
C LEU A 8 5.01 -4.68 -5.15
N ILE A 9 4.25 -4.65 -6.24
CA ILE A 9 3.02 -3.85 -6.35
C ILE A 9 1.85 -4.77 -6.74
N GLY A 10 1.15 -5.27 -5.73
CA GLY A 10 -0.03 -6.12 -5.88
C GLY A 10 -1.29 -5.30 -6.11
N SER A 11 -2.13 -5.69 -7.08
CA SER A 11 -3.41 -5.00 -7.29
C SER A 11 -4.32 -5.75 -8.26
N ALA A 12 -5.64 -5.55 -8.09
CA ALA A 12 -6.64 -6.01 -9.05
C ALA A 12 -6.50 -5.29 -10.41
N SER A 13 -7.14 -5.85 -11.44
CA SER A 13 -7.13 -5.24 -12.77
C SER A 13 -7.87 -3.89 -12.75
N GLY A 14 -7.37 -2.90 -13.49
CA GLY A 14 -8.03 -1.59 -13.62
C GLY A 14 -7.77 -0.60 -12.47
N ILE A 15 -6.94 -0.91 -11.47
CA ILE A 15 -6.62 0.03 -10.39
C ILE A 15 -5.58 1.10 -10.81
N GLY A 16 -4.77 0.83 -11.84
CA GLY A 16 -3.71 1.75 -12.31
C GLY A 16 -2.28 1.34 -11.93
N LYS A 17 -2.11 0.07 -11.52
CA LYS A 17 -0.82 -0.50 -11.08
C LYS A 17 0.34 -0.29 -12.07
N SER A 18 0.14 -0.54 -13.36
CA SER A 18 1.21 -0.47 -14.36
C SER A 18 1.73 0.96 -14.55
N THR A 19 0.85 1.95 -14.46
CA THR A 19 1.24 3.38 -14.52
C THR A 19 2.06 3.77 -13.29
N ILE A 20 1.60 3.41 -12.08
CA ILE A 20 2.32 3.69 -10.84
C ILE A 20 3.69 2.99 -10.82
N ALA A 21 3.73 1.71 -11.20
CA ALA A 21 4.96 0.93 -11.24
C ALA A 21 5.99 1.54 -12.21
N SER A 22 5.56 1.97 -13.40
CA SER A 22 6.43 2.62 -14.39
C SER A 22 6.97 3.96 -13.89
N GLU A 23 6.13 4.81 -13.31
CA GLU A 23 6.57 6.11 -12.79
C GLU A 23 7.49 5.96 -11.57
N LEU A 24 7.21 5.00 -10.69
CA LEU A 24 8.06 4.69 -9.55
C LEU A 24 9.42 4.12 -9.97
N ALA A 25 9.43 3.20 -10.94
CA ALA A 25 10.68 2.64 -11.49
C ALA A 25 11.53 3.76 -12.12
N LYS A 26 10.92 4.65 -12.90
CA LYS A 26 11.59 5.81 -13.50
C LYS A 26 12.20 6.74 -12.43
N GLU A 27 11.43 7.08 -11.40
CA GLU A 27 11.87 7.94 -10.31
C GLU A 27 13.07 7.37 -9.54
N LEU A 28 13.08 6.04 -9.33
CA LEU A 28 14.14 5.35 -8.61
C LEU A 28 15.29 4.89 -9.51
N GLY A 29 15.23 5.14 -10.82
CA GLY A 29 16.23 4.69 -11.79
C GLY A 29 16.28 3.17 -11.98
N ILE A 30 15.21 2.46 -11.65
CA ILE A 30 15.12 0.99 -11.73
C ILE A 30 14.77 0.58 -13.16
N LYS A 31 15.65 -0.22 -13.77
CA LYS A 31 15.51 -0.65 -15.17
C LYS A 31 14.59 -1.87 -15.33
N HIS A 32 14.56 -2.74 -14.33
CA HIS A 32 13.81 -4.00 -14.40
C HIS A 32 12.40 -3.80 -13.86
N LEU A 33 11.42 -3.62 -14.77
CA LEU A 33 9.99 -3.63 -14.46
C LEU A 33 9.36 -4.89 -15.06
N ILE A 34 8.83 -5.77 -14.23
CA ILE A 34 8.32 -7.08 -14.63
C ILE A 34 6.84 -7.20 -14.24
N GLU A 35 5.98 -7.42 -15.24
CA GLU A 35 4.57 -7.73 -14.99
C GLU A 35 4.40 -9.23 -14.70
N THR A 36 3.75 -9.57 -13.60
CA THR A 36 3.47 -10.97 -13.24
C THR A 36 2.59 -11.69 -14.25
N ASP A 37 1.81 -10.96 -15.06
CA ASP A 37 1.09 -11.53 -16.20
C ASP A 37 2.06 -12.15 -17.23
N PHE A 38 3.24 -11.56 -17.49
CA PHE A 38 4.24 -12.18 -18.38
C PHE A 38 4.80 -13.47 -17.78
N VAL A 39 5.02 -13.51 -16.46
CA VAL A 39 5.44 -14.72 -15.77
C VAL A 39 4.37 -15.81 -15.92
N ARG A 40 3.09 -15.46 -15.76
CA ARG A 40 1.96 -16.37 -16.01
C ARG A 40 1.98 -16.91 -17.44
N GLU A 41 2.22 -16.07 -18.45
CA GLU A 41 2.30 -16.50 -19.86
C GLU A 41 3.35 -17.60 -20.07
N ILE A 42 4.51 -17.48 -19.41
CA ILE A 42 5.56 -18.49 -19.47
C ILE A 42 5.09 -19.77 -18.78
N VAL A 43 4.59 -19.68 -17.55
CA VAL A 43 4.15 -20.87 -16.77
C VAL A 43 3.02 -21.61 -17.48
N ARG A 44 2.04 -20.91 -18.05
CA ARG A 44 0.89 -21.52 -18.74
C ARG A 44 1.25 -22.17 -20.07
N SER A 45 2.38 -21.80 -20.67
CA SER A 45 2.88 -22.48 -21.88
C SER A 45 3.47 -23.87 -21.56
N ILE A 46 3.89 -24.07 -20.31
CA ILE A 46 4.48 -25.32 -19.83
C ILE A 46 3.41 -26.24 -19.26
N ILE A 47 2.46 -25.70 -18.49
CA ILE A 47 1.41 -26.48 -17.84
C ILE A 47 0.10 -26.33 -18.62
N GLY A 48 -0.34 -27.42 -19.26
CA GLY A 48 -1.56 -27.43 -20.07
C GLY A 48 -2.86 -27.21 -19.26
N PRO A 49 -3.94 -26.78 -19.91
CA PRO A 49 -5.22 -26.45 -19.27
C PRO A 49 -5.90 -27.65 -18.59
N ASP A 50 -5.58 -28.87 -19.01
CA ASP A 50 -6.10 -30.10 -18.37
C ASP A 50 -5.52 -30.31 -16.96
N TYR A 51 -4.33 -29.76 -16.69
CA TYR A 51 -3.61 -29.91 -15.42
C TYR A 51 -3.75 -28.70 -14.51
N ALA A 52 -3.78 -27.49 -15.08
CA ALA A 52 -3.93 -26.24 -14.32
C ALA A 52 -4.98 -25.32 -14.97
N PRO A 53 -6.28 -25.69 -14.98
CA PRO A 53 -7.30 -24.94 -15.70
C PRO A 53 -7.42 -23.48 -15.23
N ALA A 54 -7.25 -23.22 -13.92
CA ALA A 54 -7.27 -21.87 -13.35
C ALA A 54 -6.21 -20.95 -13.96
N LEU A 55 -5.03 -21.47 -14.29
CA LEU A 55 -3.91 -20.74 -14.90
C LEU A 55 -4.24 -20.21 -16.31
N HIS A 56 -5.17 -20.87 -17.01
CA HIS A 56 -5.60 -20.52 -18.37
C HIS A 56 -6.82 -19.58 -18.39
N LYS A 57 -7.33 -19.19 -17.22
CA LYS A 57 -8.39 -18.19 -17.06
C LYS A 57 -7.83 -16.81 -16.71
N SER A 58 -8.69 -15.80 -16.79
CA SER A 58 -8.39 -14.51 -16.14
C SER A 58 -8.54 -14.68 -14.62
N SER A 59 -7.81 -13.89 -13.83
CA SER A 59 -7.85 -13.98 -12.37
C SER A 59 -9.27 -13.91 -11.79
N PHE A 60 -10.12 -13.05 -12.36
CA PHE A 60 -11.52 -12.87 -11.98
C PHE A 60 -12.50 -13.93 -12.53
N ASP A 61 -12.05 -14.83 -13.41
CA ASP A 61 -12.86 -15.93 -13.97
C ASP A 61 -12.35 -17.30 -13.51
N ALA A 62 -11.23 -17.37 -12.77
CA ALA A 62 -10.59 -18.63 -12.42
C ALA A 62 -11.47 -19.56 -11.56
N TYR A 63 -12.36 -18.98 -10.74
CA TYR A 63 -13.31 -19.73 -9.90
C TYR A 63 -14.23 -20.68 -10.67
N VAL A 64 -14.44 -20.46 -11.97
CA VAL A 64 -15.25 -21.35 -12.80
C VAL A 64 -14.60 -22.73 -12.97
N THR A 65 -13.30 -22.84 -12.69
CA THR A 65 -12.51 -24.08 -12.84
C THR A 65 -12.43 -24.92 -11.57
N LEU A 66 -12.83 -24.36 -10.43
CA LEU A 66 -12.88 -25.08 -9.15
C LEU A 66 -13.82 -26.29 -9.26
N LYS A 67 -13.36 -27.45 -8.79
CA LYS A 67 -14.18 -28.68 -8.77
C LYS A 67 -15.17 -28.68 -7.60
N ASP A 68 -14.74 -28.18 -6.44
CA ASP A 68 -15.52 -28.25 -5.19
C ASP A 68 -16.35 -26.99 -4.92
N LYS A 69 -17.06 -26.47 -5.94
CA LYS A 69 -17.83 -25.22 -5.81
C LYS A 69 -18.92 -25.28 -4.73
N HIS A 70 -19.47 -26.48 -4.51
CA HIS A 70 -20.50 -26.74 -3.49
C HIS A 70 -20.08 -26.34 -2.06
N ARG A 71 -18.76 -26.28 -1.78
CA ARG A 71 -18.24 -25.82 -0.49
C ARG A 71 -18.49 -24.34 -0.22
N PHE A 72 -18.86 -23.58 -1.24
CA PHE A 72 -19.09 -22.15 -1.20
C PHE A 72 -20.56 -21.79 -1.48
N ASP A 73 -21.48 -22.73 -1.34
CA ASP A 73 -22.90 -22.50 -1.56
C ASP A 73 -23.41 -21.36 -0.65
N GLY A 74 -23.99 -20.33 -1.25
CA GLY A 74 -24.42 -19.12 -0.55
C GLY A 74 -23.33 -18.06 -0.34
N ASP A 75 -22.07 -18.33 -0.69
CA ASP A 75 -20.95 -17.38 -0.56
C ASP A 75 -20.13 -17.26 -1.85
N THR A 76 -20.65 -16.44 -2.76
CA THR A 76 -20.00 -16.14 -4.04
C THR A 76 -18.65 -15.44 -3.87
N ALA A 77 -18.46 -14.63 -2.83
CA ALA A 77 -17.22 -13.88 -2.64
C ALA A 77 -16.06 -14.82 -2.25
N SER A 78 -16.33 -15.78 -1.36
CA SER A 78 -15.36 -16.81 -1.00
C SER A 78 -15.05 -17.74 -2.18
N LEU A 79 -16.04 -18.10 -3.00
CA LEU A 79 -15.83 -18.89 -4.22
C LEU A 79 -14.85 -18.18 -5.18
N ILE A 80 -15.08 -16.89 -5.44
CA ILE A 80 -14.24 -16.09 -6.33
C ILE A 80 -12.82 -15.97 -5.76
N SER A 81 -12.70 -15.71 -4.46
CA SER A 81 -11.41 -15.57 -3.78
C SER A 81 -10.61 -16.87 -3.85
N ALA A 82 -11.25 -18.02 -3.58
CA ALA A 82 -10.60 -19.33 -3.68
C ALA A 82 -10.11 -19.64 -5.11
N GLY A 83 -10.91 -19.30 -6.13
CA GLY A 83 -10.49 -19.48 -7.52
C GLY A 83 -9.31 -18.57 -7.90
N PHE A 84 -9.31 -17.35 -7.37
CA PHE A 84 -8.19 -16.42 -7.53
C PHE A 84 -6.93 -16.89 -6.82
N GLU A 85 -7.03 -17.43 -5.61
CA GLU A 85 -5.91 -18.03 -4.87
C GLU A 85 -5.31 -19.21 -5.66
N GLU A 86 -6.14 -20.12 -6.18
CA GLU A 86 -5.67 -21.22 -7.03
C GLU A 86 -4.95 -20.69 -8.27
N HIS A 87 -5.52 -19.69 -8.95
CA HIS A 87 -4.88 -19.02 -10.09
C HIS A 87 -3.50 -18.43 -9.74
N ALA A 88 -3.39 -17.73 -8.62
CA ALA A 88 -2.14 -17.12 -8.17
C ALA A 88 -1.11 -18.18 -7.75
N SER A 89 -1.54 -19.28 -7.12
CA SER A 89 -0.68 -20.33 -6.59
C SER A 89 0.24 -20.96 -7.65
N PHE A 90 -0.20 -21.05 -8.90
CA PHE A 90 0.60 -21.56 -10.01
C PHE A 90 1.74 -20.61 -10.42
N VAL A 91 1.57 -19.30 -10.21
CA VAL A 91 2.51 -18.27 -10.70
C VAL A 91 3.50 -17.84 -9.64
N ILE A 92 3.10 -17.86 -8.36
CA ILE A 92 3.92 -17.42 -7.23
C ILE A 92 5.30 -18.09 -7.16
N PRO A 93 5.46 -19.42 -7.35
CA PRO A 93 6.78 -20.05 -7.33
C PRO A 93 7.73 -19.46 -8.38
N ALA A 94 7.23 -19.11 -9.56
CA ALA A 94 8.03 -18.47 -10.61
C ALA A 94 8.39 -17.02 -10.25
N ILE A 95 7.46 -16.27 -9.65
CA ILE A 95 7.71 -14.91 -9.13
C ILE A 95 8.82 -14.93 -8.09
N GLU A 96 8.80 -15.89 -7.17
CA GLU A 96 9.85 -16.03 -6.15
C GLU A 96 11.22 -16.32 -6.77
N LYS A 97 11.29 -17.06 -7.88
CA LYS A 97 12.55 -17.27 -8.62
C LYS A 97 13.03 -16.00 -9.30
N VAL A 98 12.14 -15.16 -9.83
CA VAL A 98 12.49 -13.83 -10.36
C VAL A 98 13.07 -12.95 -9.26
N ILE A 99 12.40 -12.89 -8.09
CA ILE A 99 12.91 -12.13 -6.94
C ILE A 99 14.29 -12.65 -6.54
N LYS A 100 14.44 -13.97 -6.33
CA LYS A 100 15.71 -14.57 -5.95
C LYS A 100 16.83 -14.20 -6.94
N ARG A 101 16.56 -14.27 -8.25
CA ARG A 101 17.54 -13.94 -9.28
C ARG A 101 17.99 -12.48 -9.18
N ALA A 102 17.06 -11.54 -9.02
CA ALA A 102 17.39 -10.13 -8.85
C ALA A 102 18.22 -9.89 -7.58
N VAL A 103 17.90 -10.58 -6.48
CA VAL A 103 18.68 -10.50 -5.23
C VAL A 103 20.10 -11.05 -5.41
N ASP A 104 20.23 -12.23 -6.02
CA ASP A 104 21.54 -12.87 -6.26
C ASP A 104 22.44 -12.02 -7.18
N ASP A 105 21.84 -11.35 -8.17
CA ASP A 105 22.53 -10.52 -9.17
C ASP A 105 22.75 -9.06 -8.68
N PHE A 106 22.23 -8.69 -7.51
CA PHE A 106 22.22 -7.31 -6.96
C PHE A 106 21.49 -6.28 -7.85
N ASP A 107 20.47 -6.73 -8.59
CA ASP A 107 19.66 -5.88 -9.45
C ASP A 107 18.44 -5.31 -8.72
N ASP A 108 18.19 -4.01 -8.91
CA ASP A 108 16.92 -3.42 -8.50
C ASP A 108 15.80 -3.89 -9.43
N VAL A 109 14.66 -4.27 -8.87
CA VAL A 109 13.51 -4.75 -9.64
C VAL A 109 12.19 -4.23 -9.07
N VAL A 110 11.28 -3.85 -9.97
CA VAL A 110 9.87 -3.62 -9.67
C VAL A 110 9.07 -4.77 -10.29
N LEU A 111 8.34 -5.52 -9.47
CA LEU A 111 7.35 -6.50 -9.93
C LEU A 111 5.95 -5.94 -9.69
N GLU A 112 5.09 -6.04 -10.70
CA GLU A 112 3.71 -5.58 -10.60
C GLU A 112 2.73 -6.66 -11.05
N GLY A 113 1.58 -6.75 -10.38
CA GLY A 113 0.42 -7.46 -10.92
C GLY A 113 -0.42 -8.18 -9.88
N VAL A 114 -1.45 -8.87 -10.36
CA VAL A 114 -2.49 -9.44 -9.50
C VAL A 114 -2.01 -10.65 -8.70
N HIS A 115 -0.98 -11.37 -9.17
CA HIS A 115 -0.45 -12.56 -8.52
C HIS A 115 0.41 -12.25 -7.28
N LEU A 116 0.69 -10.97 -7.00
CA LEU A 116 1.38 -10.54 -5.79
C LEU A 116 0.40 -10.50 -4.62
N VAL A 117 0.16 -11.67 -4.02
CA VAL A 117 -0.81 -11.87 -2.94
C VAL A 117 -0.09 -11.88 -1.58
N PRO A 118 -0.37 -10.92 -0.67
CA PRO A 118 0.13 -10.96 0.69
C PRO A 118 -0.23 -12.28 1.39
N GLY A 119 0.69 -12.84 2.17
CA GLY A 119 0.53 -14.13 2.85
C GLY A 119 0.92 -15.36 2.02
N PHE A 120 0.93 -15.25 0.69
CA PHE A 120 1.31 -16.36 -0.19
C PHE A 120 2.75 -16.27 -0.69
N LEU A 121 3.35 -15.07 -0.66
CA LEU A 121 4.76 -14.84 -0.95
C LEU A 121 5.58 -14.81 0.33
N ASP A 122 6.57 -15.69 0.44
CA ASP A 122 7.53 -15.65 1.54
C ASP A 122 8.61 -14.60 1.24
N ILE A 123 8.31 -13.34 1.57
CA ILE A 123 9.23 -12.21 1.38
C ILE A 123 10.30 -12.13 2.47
N GLU A 124 10.10 -12.75 3.63
CA GLU A 124 11.02 -12.67 4.77
C GLU A 124 12.37 -13.28 4.43
N LYS A 125 12.37 -14.36 3.63
CA LYS A 125 13.61 -15.02 3.17
C LYS A 125 14.56 -14.12 2.38
N PHE A 126 14.08 -13.00 1.83
CA PHE A 126 14.89 -12.08 1.03
C PHE A 126 15.32 -10.81 1.77
N LYS A 127 14.71 -10.48 2.93
CA LYS A 127 14.99 -9.20 3.64
C LYS A 127 16.42 -9.06 4.15
N LYS A 128 17.10 -10.19 4.39
CA LYS A 128 18.51 -10.18 4.80
C LYS A 128 19.39 -9.58 3.71
N ASP A 129 19.10 -9.87 2.45
CA ASP A 129 19.99 -9.58 1.32
C ASP A 129 19.46 -8.46 0.42
N ALA A 130 18.17 -8.12 0.51
CA ALA A 130 17.54 -7.07 -0.28
C ALA A 130 16.63 -6.14 0.54
N SER A 131 16.38 -4.94 0.02
CA SER A 131 15.38 -4.01 0.56
C SER A 131 14.02 -4.30 -0.09
N ILE A 132 13.19 -5.07 0.62
CA ILE A 132 11.87 -5.49 0.12
C ILE A 132 10.80 -4.46 0.49
N HIS A 133 10.11 -3.92 -0.51
CA HIS A 133 8.96 -3.04 -0.31
C HIS A 133 7.74 -3.63 -1.03
N PHE A 134 6.76 -4.11 -0.27
CA PHE A 134 5.54 -4.69 -0.83
C PHE A 134 4.36 -3.75 -0.55
N PHE A 135 3.59 -3.43 -1.59
CA PHE A 135 2.40 -2.60 -1.53
C PHE A 135 1.22 -3.32 -2.17
N VAL A 136 0.03 -3.06 -1.64
CA VAL A 136 -1.23 -3.33 -2.36
C VAL A 136 -1.88 -2.02 -2.77
N LEU A 137 -2.09 -1.83 -4.07
CA LEU A 137 -2.83 -0.67 -4.57
C LEU A 137 -4.32 -0.97 -4.62
N THR A 138 -5.12 -0.01 -4.18
CA THR A 138 -6.59 -0.04 -4.25
C THR A 138 -7.12 1.27 -4.81
N ALA A 139 -8.42 1.31 -5.07
CA ALA A 139 -9.16 2.52 -5.42
C ALA A 139 -10.60 2.38 -4.91
N ASP A 140 -11.30 3.51 -4.78
CA ASP A 140 -12.74 3.50 -4.54
C ASP A 140 -13.48 2.82 -5.69
N GLU A 141 -14.63 2.22 -5.38
CA GLU A 141 -15.35 1.35 -6.32
C GLU A 141 -15.72 2.07 -7.62
N GLU A 142 -16.20 3.30 -7.54
CA GLU A 142 -16.56 4.11 -8.71
C GLU A 142 -15.33 4.39 -9.60
N ILE A 143 -14.22 4.83 -9.01
CA ILE A 143 -12.96 5.08 -9.72
C ILE A 143 -12.44 3.78 -10.35
N HIS A 144 -12.50 2.68 -9.60
CA HIS A 144 -12.08 1.37 -10.06
C HIS A 144 -12.92 0.93 -11.27
N LYS A 145 -14.25 1.08 -11.19
CA LYS A 145 -15.20 0.75 -12.25
C LYS A 145 -14.93 1.56 -13.51
N GLU A 146 -14.79 2.88 -13.38
CA GLU A 146 -14.47 3.74 -14.52
C GLU A 146 -13.18 3.33 -15.22
N ARG A 147 -12.11 3.10 -14.46
CA ARG A 147 -10.81 2.69 -15.00
C ARG A 147 -10.87 1.31 -15.65
N PHE A 148 -11.63 0.39 -15.05
CA PHE A 148 -11.84 -0.96 -15.59
C PHE A 148 -12.57 -0.90 -16.94
N VAL A 149 -13.65 -0.11 -17.04
CA VAL A 149 -14.40 0.12 -18.29
C VAL A 149 -13.50 0.75 -19.36
N LYS A 150 -12.78 1.84 -19.01
CA LYS A 150 -11.84 2.52 -19.91
C LYS A 150 -10.78 1.55 -20.46
N ARG A 151 -10.26 0.65 -19.62
CA ARG A 151 -9.30 -0.39 -20.03
C ARG A 151 -9.93 -1.41 -20.97
N ALA A 152 -11.13 -1.90 -20.69
CA ALA A 152 -11.82 -2.87 -21.54
C ALA A 152 -12.07 -2.31 -22.96
N MET A 153 -12.51 -1.05 -23.04
CA MET A 153 -12.70 -0.34 -24.32
C MET A 153 -11.41 -0.22 -25.14
N LYS A 154 -10.29 0.14 -24.50
CA LYS A 154 -8.99 0.28 -25.18
C LYS A 154 -8.48 -1.04 -25.77
N ILE A 155 -8.71 -2.16 -25.09
CA ILE A 155 -8.21 -3.48 -25.50
C ILE A 155 -9.16 -4.14 -26.53
N LYS A 156 -10.25 -3.48 -26.94
CA LYS A 156 -11.31 -4.05 -27.80
C LYS A 156 -11.86 -5.39 -27.28
N ARG A 157 -11.78 -5.64 -25.96
CA ARG A 157 -12.40 -6.80 -25.33
C ARG A 157 -13.89 -6.46 -25.18
N GLY A 158 -14.75 -7.11 -25.97
CA GLY A 158 -16.19 -6.83 -26.05
C GLY A 158 -16.97 -7.02 -24.73
N GLY A 159 -18.31 -6.87 -24.82
CA GLY A 159 -19.23 -6.68 -23.68
C GLY A 159 -19.08 -7.61 -22.47
N LYS A 160 -18.74 -8.90 -22.66
CA LYS A 160 -18.57 -9.87 -21.56
C LYS A 160 -17.49 -9.46 -20.54
N HIS A 161 -16.47 -8.70 -20.92
CA HIS A 161 -15.44 -8.27 -19.97
C HIS A 161 -15.96 -7.24 -18.95
N LEU A 162 -17.01 -6.48 -19.30
CA LEU A 162 -17.62 -5.50 -18.40
C LEU A 162 -18.45 -6.17 -17.31
N GLU A 163 -18.97 -7.38 -17.58
CA GLU A 163 -19.78 -8.16 -16.65
C GLU A 163 -18.96 -8.63 -15.43
N TYR A 164 -17.63 -8.77 -15.59
CA TYR A 164 -16.72 -9.26 -14.55
C TYR A 164 -16.25 -8.19 -13.53
N PHE A 165 -16.83 -6.98 -13.53
CA PHE A 165 -16.39 -5.95 -12.59
C PHE A 165 -16.60 -6.39 -11.14
N LYS A 166 -17.71 -7.08 -10.84
CA LYS A 166 -18.05 -7.54 -9.50
C LYS A 166 -16.98 -8.50 -8.96
N GLU A 167 -16.59 -9.48 -9.76
CA GLU A 167 -15.56 -10.48 -9.47
C GLU A 167 -14.21 -9.80 -9.25
N ASN A 168 -13.84 -8.87 -10.12
CA ASN A 168 -12.60 -8.11 -10.00
C ASN A 168 -12.58 -7.19 -8.78
N ARG A 169 -13.74 -6.65 -8.35
CA ARG A 169 -13.87 -5.88 -7.11
C ARG A 169 -13.75 -6.77 -5.88
N ILE A 170 -14.30 -7.99 -5.91
CA ILE A 170 -14.12 -8.99 -4.86
C ILE A 170 -12.63 -9.32 -4.70
N ILE A 171 -11.90 -9.54 -5.80
CA ILE A 171 -10.44 -9.77 -5.76
C ILE A 171 -9.70 -8.56 -5.19
N ASN A 172 -10.07 -7.32 -5.54
CA ASN A 172 -9.49 -6.13 -4.93
C ASN A 172 -9.66 -6.13 -3.41
N ASN A 173 -10.89 -6.38 -2.94
CA ASN A 173 -11.21 -6.40 -1.51
C ASN A 173 -10.47 -7.53 -0.80
N TYR A 174 -10.33 -8.70 -1.44
CA TYR A 174 -9.55 -9.81 -0.94
C TYR A 174 -8.06 -9.43 -0.77
N LEU A 175 -7.44 -8.84 -1.80
CA LEU A 175 -6.04 -8.37 -1.73
C LEU A 175 -5.83 -7.32 -0.63
N VAL A 176 -6.76 -6.37 -0.48
CA VAL A 176 -6.72 -5.37 0.60
C VAL A 176 -6.82 -6.06 1.97
N LYS A 177 -7.74 -7.01 2.14
CA LYS A 177 -7.87 -7.79 3.38
C LYS A 177 -6.57 -8.53 3.71
N GLN A 178 -6.01 -9.27 2.75
CA GLN A 178 -4.73 -9.97 2.92
C GLN A 178 -3.59 -9.00 3.26
N ALA A 179 -3.55 -7.83 2.63
CA ALA A 179 -2.54 -6.82 2.95
C ALA A 179 -2.62 -6.36 4.40
N LEU A 180 -3.82 -6.05 4.89
CA LEU A 180 -4.03 -5.63 6.28
C LEU A 180 -3.67 -6.74 7.28
N GLU A 181 -4.09 -7.98 7.02
CA GLU A 181 -3.78 -9.15 7.86
C GLU A 181 -2.26 -9.40 7.95
N HIS A 182 -1.53 -9.19 6.85
CA HIS A 182 -0.09 -9.39 6.76
C HIS A 182 0.75 -8.10 6.97
N ARG A 183 0.11 -7.01 7.42
CA ARG A 183 0.77 -5.69 7.66
C ARG A 183 1.52 -5.13 6.46
N ILE A 184 1.03 -5.40 5.26
CA ILE A 184 1.50 -4.84 4.00
C ILE A 184 0.76 -3.51 3.76
N PRO A 185 1.47 -2.40 3.47
CA PRO A 185 0.84 -1.12 3.19
C PRO A 185 -0.16 -1.18 2.04
N VAL A 186 -1.36 -0.62 2.28
CA VAL A 186 -2.40 -0.45 1.27
C VAL A 186 -2.42 1.01 0.84
N VAL A 187 -2.22 1.29 -0.45
CA VAL A 187 -2.17 2.67 -0.95
C VAL A 187 -3.36 2.92 -1.88
N ASN A 188 -4.19 3.91 -1.54
CA ASN A 188 -5.30 4.33 -2.37
C ASN A 188 -4.79 5.17 -3.57
N ASN A 189 -5.01 4.67 -4.78
CA ASN A 189 -4.56 5.28 -6.01
C ASN A 189 -5.61 6.24 -6.58
N VAL A 190 -5.70 7.44 -6.02
CA VAL A 190 -6.59 8.50 -6.52
C VAL A 190 -5.87 9.35 -7.56
N ASP A 191 -4.77 10.00 -7.14
CA ASP A 191 -3.87 10.77 -8.00
C ASP A 191 -2.50 10.08 -8.14
N LEU A 192 -1.92 10.17 -9.33
CA LEU A 192 -0.64 9.54 -9.67
C LEU A 192 0.53 10.10 -8.85
N ASN A 193 0.64 11.42 -8.75
CA ASN A 193 1.76 12.07 -8.09
C ASN A 193 1.70 11.88 -6.58
N GLU A 194 0.53 12.03 -5.98
CA GLU A 194 0.34 11.79 -4.55
C GLU A 194 0.64 10.34 -4.18
N THR A 195 0.12 9.38 -4.96
CA THR A 195 0.34 7.95 -4.73
C THR A 195 1.82 7.61 -4.84
N LYS A 196 2.52 8.16 -5.84
CA LYS A 196 3.96 8.02 -5.99
C LYS A 196 4.71 8.57 -4.76
N LYS A 197 4.41 9.81 -4.33
CA LYS A 197 5.04 10.42 -3.14
C LYS A 197 4.85 9.56 -1.89
N ARG A 198 3.64 9.07 -1.64
CA ARG A 198 3.34 8.18 -0.51
C ARG A 198 4.16 6.88 -0.56
N MET A 199 4.29 6.25 -1.73
CA MET A 199 5.13 5.07 -1.88
C MET A 199 6.61 5.39 -1.66
N LEU A 200 7.10 6.51 -2.17
CA LEU A 200 8.49 6.94 -1.99
C LEU A 200 8.83 7.23 -0.52
N SER A 201 7.92 7.81 0.27
CA SER A 201 8.15 8.06 1.69
C SER A 201 8.22 6.78 2.54
N LEU A 202 7.61 5.70 2.04
CA LEU A 202 7.72 4.33 2.59
C LEU A 202 8.99 3.60 2.11
N ILE A 203 9.50 3.93 0.91
CA ILE A 203 10.68 3.27 0.34
C ILE A 203 11.98 3.90 0.85
N LYS A 204 12.11 5.22 0.76
CA LYS A 204 13.37 5.92 1.04
C LYS A 204 13.61 6.20 2.52
N GLU A 205 12.54 6.24 3.32
CA GLU A 205 12.59 6.51 4.77
C GLU A 205 13.42 7.76 5.15
N ILE A 206 13.32 8.82 4.36
CA ILE A 206 13.96 10.11 4.66
C ILE A 206 13.16 10.76 5.80
N CYS A 207 13.60 10.52 7.03
CA CYS A 207 12.87 10.89 8.24
C CYS A 207 13.61 11.91 9.10
N LYS A 208 12.85 12.72 9.82
CA LYS A 208 13.33 13.66 10.82
C LYS A 208 12.43 13.63 12.04
N GLU A 209 13.03 13.73 13.22
CA GLU A 209 12.30 13.99 14.45
C GLU A 209 11.95 15.48 14.52
N LEU A 210 10.66 15.76 14.68
CA LEU A 210 10.12 17.10 14.79
C LEU A 210 9.34 17.19 16.10
N THR A 211 9.67 18.18 16.93
CA THR A 211 8.92 18.46 18.16
C THR A 211 7.82 19.47 17.85
N PHE A 212 6.60 19.07 18.15
CA PHE A 212 5.37 19.83 17.96
C PHE A 212 4.90 20.43 19.28
N GLN A 213 4.27 21.59 19.20
CA GLN A 213 3.55 22.22 20.30
C GLN A 213 2.21 22.75 19.78
N HIS A 214 1.15 21.95 19.90
CA HIS A 214 -0.19 22.33 19.47
C HIS A 214 -1.26 21.50 20.18
N SER A 215 -2.49 21.98 20.21
CA SER A 215 -3.63 21.23 20.76
C SER A 215 -4.14 20.16 19.78
N VAL A 216 -5.06 19.32 20.27
CA VAL A 216 -5.77 18.31 19.47
C VAL A 216 -6.57 18.94 18.32
N ASP A 217 -7.00 20.19 18.45
CA ASP A 217 -7.78 20.89 17.41
C ASP A 217 -6.94 21.20 16.16
N GLN A 218 -5.62 21.22 16.28
CA GLN A 218 -4.70 21.49 15.17
C GLN A 218 -4.23 20.23 14.43
N LEU A 219 -4.67 19.03 14.87
CA LEU A 219 -4.32 17.76 14.23
C LEU A 219 -4.71 17.69 12.76
N GLU A 220 -5.85 18.29 12.39
CA GLU A 220 -6.28 18.32 10.99
C GLU A 220 -5.32 19.12 10.11
N LEU A 221 -4.87 20.28 10.59
CA LEU A 221 -3.89 21.09 9.88
C LEU A 221 -2.53 20.38 9.77
N GLU A 222 -2.08 19.76 10.86
CA GLU A 222 -0.82 19.02 10.90
C GLU A 222 -0.81 17.87 9.88
N THR A 223 -1.85 17.02 9.94
CA THR A 223 -1.97 15.86 9.05
C THR A 223 -2.21 16.26 7.59
N ASP A 224 -2.90 17.36 7.32
CA ASP A 224 -3.07 17.88 5.96
C ASP A 224 -1.74 18.33 5.35
N ILE A 225 -0.94 19.09 6.11
CA ILE A 225 0.39 19.52 5.66
C ILE A 225 1.28 18.30 5.41
N ILE A 226 1.40 17.40 6.39
CA ILE A 226 2.33 16.26 6.29
C ILE A 226 1.89 15.29 5.19
N LEU A 227 0.63 14.83 5.22
CA LEU A 227 0.18 13.72 4.38
C LEU A 227 -0.33 14.19 3.01
N ASN A 228 -1.22 15.19 2.95
CA ASN A 228 -1.83 15.60 1.68
C ASN A 228 -0.86 16.45 0.84
N LYS A 229 -0.28 17.49 1.45
CA LYS A 229 0.53 18.47 0.71
C LYS A 229 1.90 17.93 0.32
N TYR A 230 2.59 17.31 1.27
CA TYR A 230 3.97 16.86 1.08
C TYR A 230 4.12 15.36 0.84
N GLY A 231 3.05 14.56 0.96
CA GLY A 231 3.11 13.11 0.75
C GLY A 231 3.99 12.39 1.78
N GLY A 232 4.15 13.01 2.96
CA GLY A 232 4.90 12.45 4.07
C GLY A 232 4.12 11.39 4.85
N ARG A 233 4.70 10.95 5.95
CA ARG A 233 4.11 9.98 6.89
C ARG A 233 4.56 10.25 8.31
N ILE A 234 3.74 9.89 9.29
CA ILE A 234 4.02 9.98 10.72
C ILE A 234 4.27 8.57 11.24
N MET A 235 5.49 8.25 11.66
CA MET A 235 5.84 6.89 12.10
C MET A 235 5.39 6.60 13.53
N ASP A 236 5.75 7.51 14.43
CA ASP A 236 5.54 7.37 15.86
C ASP A 236 5.36 8.75 16.49
N ILE A 237 4.78 8.73 17.69
CA ILE A 237 4.54 9.89 18.53
C ILE A 237 5.14 9.60 19.90
N THR A 238 5.92 10.54 20.42
CA THR A 238 6.57 10.47 21.72
C THR A 238 6.11 11.64 22.58
N TYR A 239 5.53 11.33 23.74
CA TYR A 239 5.09 12.32 24.72
C TYR A 239 6.03 12.31 25.93
N SER A 240 6.63 13.47 26.21
CA SER A 240 7.44 13.67 27.41
C SER A 240 6.53 14.10 28.55
N LEU A 241 6.36 13.25 29.56
CA LEU A 241 5.47 13.50 30.70
C LEU A 241 6.30 13.96 31.90
N PRO A 242 6.06 15.15 32.47
CA PRO A 242 6.77 15.62 33.67
C PRO A 242 6.64 14.61 34.82
N GLY A 243 7.77 14.32 35.48
CA GLY A 243 7.85 13.36 36.58
C GLY A 243 8.07 11.90 36.17
N PHE A 244 8.11 11.60 34.86
CA PHE A 244 8.47 10.27 34.35
C PHE A 244 9.87 10.28 33.73
N GLY A 245 10.67 9.24 34.01
CA GLY A 245 12.02 9.10 33.45
C GLY A 245 12.05 8.58 32.02
N GLU A 246 10.96 7.93 31.56
CA GLU A 246 10.81 7.42 30.20
C GLU A 246 9.57 8.03 29.53
N PRO A 247 9.66 8.49 28.27
CA PRO A 247 8.53 9.07 27.57
C PRO A 247 7.54 8.00 27.08
N LEU A 248 6.29 8.40 26.86
CA LEU A 248 5.27 7.53 26.29
C LEU A 248 5.43 7.46 24.76
N HIS A 249 5.75 6.29 24.24
CA HIS A 249 5.87 6.05 22.80
C HIS A 249 4.61 5.38 22.22
N ARG A 250 4.07 5.94 21.14
CA ARG A 250 2.96 5.38 20.37
C ARG A 250 3.37 5.18 18.91
N LYS A 251 3.41 3.92 18.47
CA LYS A 251 3.59 3.59 17.04
C LYS A 251 2.25 3.78 16.31
N VAL A 252 2.21 4.73 15.39
CA VAL A 252 0.97 5.09 14.66
C VAL A 252 1.06 4.78 13.16
N ASN A 253 2.23 4.94 12.55
CA ASN A 253 2.50 4.72 11.13
C ASN A 253 1.38 5.20 10.19
N VAL A 254 1.05 6.49 10.26
CA VAL A 254 0.01 7.12 9.45
C VAL A 254 0.62 7.60 8.14
N TYR A 255 0.14 7.05 7.02
CA TYR A 255 0.59 7.41 5.66
C TYR A 255 -0.57 7.59 4.67
N ASP A 256 -1.79 7.18 5.00
CA ASP A 256 -3.00 7.40 4.19
C ASP A 256 -3.78 8.61 4.72
N PRO A 257 -3.95 9.69 3.93
CA PRO A 257 -4.76 10.82 4.34
C PRO A 257 -6.23 10.50 4.61
N SER A 258 -6.78 9.49 3.94
CA SER A 258 -8.16 9.03 4.17
C SER A 258 -8.32 8.44 5.56
N GLU A 259 -7.31 7.69 6.01
CA GLU A 259 -7.27 7.13 7.36
C GLU A 259 -7.15 8.23 8.42
N ALA A 260 -6.28 9.22 8.20
CA ALA A 260 -6.13 10.37 9.08
C ALA A 260 -7.44 11.16 9.22
N LYS A 261 -8.10 11.47 8.09
CA LYS A 261 -9.41 12.15 8.08
C LYS A 261 -10.47 11.36 8.84
N ARG A 262 -10.53 10.04 8.64
CA ARG A 262 -11.47 9.17 9.37
C ARG A 262 -11.20 9.17 10.87
N PHE A 263 -9.93 9.15 11.29
CA PHE A 263 -9.56 9.24 12.69
C PHE A 263 -10.01 10.56 13.32
N ILE A 264 -9.75 11.69 12.65
CA ILE A 264 -10.17 13.02 13.12
C ILE A 264 -11.70 13.10 13.22
N LYS A 265 -12.43 12.61 12.21
CA LYS A 265 -13.89 12.55 12.25
C LYS A 265 -14.41 11.73 13.43
N GLN A 266 -13.83 10.56 13.69
CA GLN A 266 -14.19 9.73 14.85
C GLN A 266 -13.87 10.40 16.19
N LEU A 267 -12.81 11.22 16.27
CA LEU A 267 -12.51 12.00 17.46
C LEU A 267 -13.59 13.07 17.70
N GLN A 268 -14.03 13.76 16.64
CA GLN A 268 -15.08 14.78 16.72
C GLN A 268 -16.44 14.17 17.12
N GLU A 269 -16.77 12.99 16.58
CA GLU A 269 -18.02 12.26 16.88
C GLU A 269 -18.03 11.61 18.28
N ASN A 270 -16.87 11.46 18.94
CA ASN A 270 -16.75 10.84 20.26
C ASN A 270 -16.11 11.79 21.30
N PRO A 271 -16.91 12.59 22.01
CA PRO A 271 -16.43 13.58 22.98
C PRO A 271 -15.62 12.98 24.14
N LYS A 272 -15.83 11.71 24.49
CA LYS A 272 -15.02 11.03 25.52
C LYS A 272 -13.61 10.79 24.99
N ARG A 273 -13.50 10.21 23.79
CA ARG A 273 -12.21 9.89 23.14
C ARG A 273 -11.40 11.17 22.87
N LYS A 274 -12.05 12.26 22.45
CA LYS A 274 -11.39 13.56 22.28
C LYS A 274 -10.79 14.06 23.59
N ARG A 275 -11.57 14.08 24.67
CA ARG A 275 -11.13 14.50 26.01
C ARG A 275 -9.97 13.67 26.55
N ASP A 276 -9.97 12.35 26.31
CA ASP A 276 -8.88 11.47 26.74
C ASP A 276 -7.57 11.81 26.01
N LEU A 277 -7.64 12.18 24.72
CA LEU A 277 -6.48 12.62 23.95
C LEU A 277 -6.02 14.04 24.36
N GLU A 278 -6.95 14.96 24.57
CA GLU A 278 -6.66 16.32 25.07
C GLU A 278 -5.91 16.27 26.40
N ARG A 279 -6.36 15.43 27.34
CA ARG A 279 -5.66 15.21 28.61
C ARG A 279 -4.24 14.71 28.43
N LEU A 280 -4.01 13.80 27.49
CA LEU A 280 -2.66 13.31 27.21
C LEU A 280 -1.76 14.45 26.70
N TYR A 281 -2.28 15.30 25.82
CA TYR A 281 -1.56 16.46 25.30
C TYR A 281 -1.25 17.44 26.44
N GLU A 282 -2.23 17.78 27.27
CA GLU A 282 -2.06 18.65 28.44
C GLU A 282 -1.01 18.13 29.42
N LEU A 283 -0.97 16.83 29.69
CA LEU A 283 0.06 16.21 30.55
C LEU A 283 1.48 16.35 29.99
N SER A 284 1.62 16.56 28.69
CA SER A 284 2.91 16.84 28.02
C SER A 284 3.12 18.32 27.70
N GLU A 285 2.34 19.23 28.29
CA GLU A 285 2.35 20.67 28.00
C GLU A 285 2.06 20.98 26.51
N ASN A 286 1.31 20.09 25.85
CA ASN A 286 1.09 20.02 24.41
C ASN A 286 2.35 19.76 23.57
N ILE A 287 3.48 19.45 24.20
CA ILE A 287 4.76 19.19 23.55
C ILE A 287 4.92 17.69 23.29
N HIS A 288 5.10 17.34 22.03
CA HIS A 288 5.23 15.95 21.61
C HIS A 288 6.10 15.85 20.36
N SER A 289 6.86 14.76 20.22
CA SER A 289 7.78 14.58 19.09
C SER A 289 7.26 13.53 18.13
N HIS A 290 7.29 13.84 16.83
CA HIS A 290 6.95 12.91 15.76
C HIS A 290 8.19 12.57 14.96
N ARG A 291 8.38 11.29 14.67
CA ARG A 291 9.25 10.89 13.58
C ARG A 291 8.47 10.96 12.26
N VAL A 292 8.74 11.99 11.48
CA VAL A 292 8.05 12.26 10.19
C VAL A 292 8.98 11.91 9.04
N CYS A 293 8.48 11.25 8.00
CA CYS A 293 9.23 10.95 6.79
C CYS A 293 8.62 11.58 5.54
N ALA A 294 9.44 11.82 4.52
CA ALA A 294 9.07 12.48 3.28
C ALA A 294 9.53 11.67 2.04
N PRO A 295 8.97 11.95 0.85
CA PRO A 295 9.40 11.30 -0.41
C PRO A 295 10.82 11.69 -0.88
N ASP A 296 11.33 12.84 -0.44
CA ASP A 296 12.63 13.41 -0.78
C ASP A 296 13.03 14.48 0.26
N GLU A 297 14.30 14.89 0.24
CA GLU A 297 14.85 15.89 1.16
C GLU A 297 14.22 17.27 0.98
N GLU A 298 13.97 17.68 -0.27
CA GLU A 298 13.34 18.98 -0.57
C GLU A 298 11.93 19.07 0.06
N SER A 299 11.13 18.01 -0.08
CA SER A 299 9.80 17.91 0.54
C SER A 299 9.90 17.91 2.06
N LEU A 300 10.91 17.25 2.65
CA LEU A 300 11.12 17.25 4.10
C LEU A 300 11.44 18.65 4.65
N GLU A 301 12.32 19.38 3.96
CA GLU A 301 12.70 20.74 4.34
C GLU A 301 11.55 21.73 4.16
N ALA A 302 10.85 21.66 3.03
CA ALA A 302 9.69 22.51 2.75
C ALA A 302 8.56 22.25 3.76
N MET A 303 8.27 20.99 4.05
CA MET A 303 7.31 20.58 5.09
C MET A 303 7.71 21.13 6.46
N THR A 304 8.97 20.95 6.87
CA THR A 304 9.46 21.45 8.18
C THR A 304 9.32 22.98 8.26
N ARG A 305 9.61 23.70 7.18
CA ARG A 305 9.48 25.15 7.11
C ARG A 305 8.02 25.60 7.23
N GLU A 306 7.11 24.93 6.53
CA GLU A 306 5.69 25.27 6.60
C GLU A 306 5.09 24.97 7.98
N LEU A 307 5.40 23.82 8.57
CA LEU A 307 4.99 23.48 9.93
C LEU A 307 5.48 24.53 10.95
N ARG A 308 6.72 25.00 10.80
CA ARG A 308 7.25 26.11 11.61
C ARG A 308 6.49 27.41 11.39
N ASN A 309 6.24 27.79 10.13
CA ASN A 309 5.53 29.04 9.79
C ASN A 309 4.07 29.03 10.26
N LYS A 310 3.46 27.85 10.38
CA LYS A 310 2.11 27.65 10.92
C LYS A 310 2.08 27.59 12.46
N GLY A 311 3.24 27.73 13.11
CA GLY A 311 3.34 27.71 14.57
C GLY A 311 3.08 26.34 15.20
N LEU A 312 3.26 25.25 14.44
CA LEU A 312 3.02 23.89 14.93
C LEU A 312 4.26 23.27 15.61
N LEU A 313 5.46 23.77 15.28
CA LEU A 313 6.71 23.25 15.85
C LEU A 313 7.09 24.00 17.11
N TYR A 314 7.52 23.25 18.12
CA TYR A 314 8.11 23.79 19.35
C TYR A 314 9.41 24.53 19.04
N GLN A 315 9.57 25.70 19.63
CA GLN A 315 10.80 26.49 19.57
C GLN A 315 11.26 26.73 21.00
N PRO A 316 12.33 26.07 21.48
CA PRO A 316 12.88 26.38 22.79
C PRO A 316 13.38 27.83 22.77
N GLU A 317 12.99 28.59 23.79
CA GLU A 317 13.56 29.91 24.10
C GLU A 317 15.06 29.80 24.47
#